data_AF-A0A8I1B576-F1
#
_entry.id   AF-A0A8I1B576-F1
#
_cell.length_a   1.000
_cell.length_b   1.000
_cell.length_c   1.000
_cell.angle_alpha   90.00
_cell.angle_beta   90.00
_cell.angle_gamma   90.00
#
_symmetry.space_group_name_H-M   'P 1'
#
loop_
_entity.id
_entity.type
_entity.pdbx_description
1 polymer ?
#
loop_
_entity_poly.entity_id
_entity_poly.type
_entity_poly.pdbx_seq_one_letter_code
_entity_poly.pdbx_strand_id
1 'polypeptide(L)'
;MMARAKAAGVQVMMLTVDSITGGNRERDKRTGFAIPFRLNLAGIAQFAIKPAWAINYATHERFRLPQLDGHVDMGGGAMSISRYFTEML
;
A
#
# COMPACT_ATOMS: atom_id res chain seq x y z
N MET A 1 -9.18 15.37 -4.47
CA MET A 1 -7.93 15.55 -3.70
C MET A 1 -7.51 17.01 -3.59
N MET A 2 -7.32 17.71 -4.72
CA MET A 2 -6.79 19.10 -4.74
C MET A 2 -7.68 20.12 -4.05
N ALA A 3 -9.01 20.07 -4.24
CA ALA A 3 -9.93 20.95 -3.53
C ALA A 3 -9.84 20.79 -2.00
N ARG A 4 -9.68 19.55 -1.51
CA ARG A 4 -9.49 19.27 -0.08
C ARG A 4 -8.15 19.80 0.44
N ALA A 5 -7.07 19.64 -0.33
CA ALA A 5 -5.75 20.18 0.03
C ALA A 5 -5.78 21.73 0.11
N LYS A 6 -6.43 22.38 -0.86
CA LYS A 6 -6.64 23.83 -0.84
C LYS A 6 -7.47 24.28 0.37
N ALA A 7 -8.56 23.59 0.68
CA ALA A 7 -9.39 23.89 1.85
C ALA A 7 -8.65 23.69 3.18
N ALA A 8 -7.70 22.75 3.23
CA ALA A 8 -6.84 22.51 4.39
C ALA A 8 -5.67 23.49 4.51
N GLY A 9 -5.53 24.47 3.60
CA GLY A 9 -4.46 25.48 3.64
C GLY A 9 -3.10 24.99 3.15
N VAL A 10 -3.04 23.89 2.39
CA VAL A 10 -1.79 23.41 1.79
C VAL A 10 -1.33 24.37 0.70
N GLN A 11 -0.14 24.93 0.84
CA GLN A 11 0.39 26.00 -0.02
C GLN A 11 1.27 25.50 -1.17
N VAL A 12 1.79 24.27 -1.07
CA VAL A 12 2.75 23.72 -2.03
C VAL A 12 2.27 22.37 -2.53
N MET A 13 2.40 22.15 -3.84
CA MET A 13 2.11 20.88 -4.49
C MET A 13 3.40 20.27 -5.01
N MET A 14 3.70 19.05 -4.59
CA MET A 14 4.76 18.23 -5.17
C MET A 14 4.13 17.25 -6.17
N LEU A 15 4.52 17.39 -7.43
CA LEU A 15 4.06 16.54 -8.51
C LEU A 15 5.12 15.46 -8.80
N THR A 16 4.78 14.20 -8.51
CA THR A 16 5.60 13.05 -8.86
C THR A 16 5.29 12.62 -10.30
N VAL A 17 6.28 12.71 -11.20
CA VAL A 17 6.14 12.40 -12.64
C VAL A 17 6.88 11.14 -13.08
N ASP A 18 7.66 10.52 -12.19
CA ASP A 18 8.57 9.41 -12.51
C ASP A 18 7.94 8.01 -12.35
N SER A 19 6.71 7.93 -11.85
CA SER A 19 6.08 6.69 -11.40
C SER A 19 4.82 6.34 -12.21
N ILE A 20 4.88 6.48 -13.53
CA ILE A 20 3.78 6.19 -14.46
C ILE A 20 3.39 4.69 -14.39
N THR A 21 4.38 3.80 -14.29
CA THR A 21 4.16 2.36 -14.08
C THR A 21 4.77 1.92 -12.76
N GLY A 22 4.18 0.88 -12.17
CA GLY A 22 4.76 0.28 -10.97
C GLY A 22 6.14 -0.31 -11.26
N GLY A 23 7.19 0.23 -10.64
CA GLY A 23 8.55 -0.29 -10.78
C GLY A 23 8.70 -1.77 -10.37
N ASN A 24 9.64 -2.48 -10.99
CA ASN A 24 9.88 -3.90 -10.69
C ASN A 24 10.58 -4.08 -9.33
N ARG A 25 9.78 -4.26 -8.27
CA ARG A 25 10.28 -4.57 -6.92
C ARG A 25 10.34 -6.08 -6.70
N GLU A 26 11.45 -6.70 -7.11
CA GLU A 26 11.62 -8.16 -6.98
C GLU A 26 11.61 -8.66 -5.55
N ARG A 27 12.18 -7.88 -4.62
CA ARG A 27 12.17 -8.21 -3.20
C ARG A 27 10.75 -8.41 -2.70
N ASP A 28 9.85 -7.50 -3.03
CA ASP A 28 8.47 -7.52 -2.57
C ASP A 28 7.72 -8.75 -3.12
N LYS A 29 8.02 -9.14 -4.37
CA LYS A 29 7.55 -10.40 -4.97
C LYS A 29 8.07 -11.63 -4.22
N ARG A 30 9.36 -11.65 -3.88
CA ARG A 30 10.01 -12.78 -3.16
C ARG A 30 9.54 -12.91 -1.72
N THR A 31 9.31 -11.79 -1.02
CA THR A 31 8.88 -11.77 0.38
C THR A 31 7.37 -11.88 0.55
N GLY A 32 6.59 -11.83 -0.53
CA GLY A 32 5.13 -11.85 -0.45
C GLY A 32 4.52 -10.53 0.05
N PHE A 33 5.28 -9.44 0.01
CA PHE A 33 4.82 -8.08 0.31
C PHE A 33 3.96 -7.56 -0.85
N ALA A 34 2.80 -8.16 -1.02
CA ALA A 34 1.77 -7.81 -2.01
C ALA A 34 0.44 -7.52 -1.30
N ILE A 35 -0.55 -7.02 -2.03
CA ILE A 35 -1.93 -6.91 -1.54
C ILE A 35 -2.78 -7.94 -2.31
N PRO A 36 -3.50 -8.85 -1.61
CA PRO A 36 -3.49 -9.09 -0.17
C PRO A 36 -2.14 -9.66 0.27
N PHE A 37 -1.74 -9.31 1.49
CA PHE A 37 -0.48 -9.73 2.10
C PHE A 37 -0.35 -11.26 2.09
N ARG A 38 0.71 -11.76 1.46
CA ARG A 38 0.98 -13.20 1.40
C ARG A 38 2.08 -13.53 2.39
N LEU A 39 1.67 -14.01 3.55
CA LEU A 39 2.60 -14.42 4.60
C LEU A 39 3.34 -15.70 4.17
N ASN A 40 4.67 -15.64 4.05
CA ASN A 40 5.51 -16.81 3.81
C ASN A 40 6.19 -17.27 5.11
N LEU A 41 6.82 -18.46 5.09
CA LEU A 41 7.49 -19.03 6.27
C LEU A 41 8.57 -18.10 6.84
N ALA A 42 9.29 -17.39 5.97
CA ALA A 42 10.28 -16.39 6.37
C ALA A 42 9.63 -15.20 7.11
N GLY A 43 8.46 -14.76 6.66
CA GLY A 43 7.66 -13.71 7.30
C GLY A 43 7.16 -14.13 8.68
N ILE A 44 6.70 -15.38 8.83
CA ILE A 44 6.32 -15.95 10.13
C ILE A 44 7.52 -15.94 11.08
N ALA A 45 8.68 -16.42 10.63
CA ALA A 45 9.90 -16.41 11.43
C ALA A 45 10.32 -14.99 11.85
N GLN A 46 10.17 -14.00 10.95
CA GLN A 46 10.43 -12.59 11.27
C GLN A 46 9.47 -12.05 12.34
N PHE A 47 8.17 -12.38 12.27
CA PHE A 47 7.21 -12.01 13.31
C PHE A 47 7.50 -12.68 14.66
N ALA A 48 8.02 -13.91 14.65
CA ALA A 48 8.44 -14.61 15.87
C ALA A 48 9.69 -13.97 16.51
N ILE A 49 10.68 -13.57 15.70
CA ILE A 49 11.89 -12.89 16.18
C ILE A 49 11.59 -11.47 16.65
N LYS A 50 10.56 -10.82 16.09
CA LYS A 50 10.19 -9.43 16.39
C LYS A 50 8.72 -9.33 16.81
N PRO A 51 8.37 -9.79 18.02
CA PRO A 51 6.97 -9.91 18.46
C PRO A 51 6.22 -8.58 18.51
N ALA A 52 6.93 -7.47 18.76
CA ALA A 52 6.33 -6.13 18.73
C ALA A 52 5.66 -5.81 17.38
N TRP A 53 6.21 -6.29 16.27
CA TRP A 53 5.61 -6.11 14.94
C TRP A 53 4.33 -6.93 14.77
N ALA A 54 4.31 -8.16 15.30
CA ALA A 54 3.15 -9.04 15.25
C ALA A 54 2.00 -8.49 16.10
N ILE A 55 2.32 -8.01 17.32
CA ILE A 55 1.37 -7.38 18.23
C ILE A 55 0.79 -6.14 17.57
N ASN A 56 1.64 -5.23 17.06
CA ASN A 56 1.16 -4.02 16.39
C ASN A 56 0.29 -4.33 15.17
N TYR A 57 0.66 -5.32 14.36
CA TYR A 57 -0.16 -5.75 13.22
C TYR A 57 -1.55 -6.26 13.64
N ALA A 58 -1.63 -6.99 14.75
CA ALA A 58 -2.90 -7.55 15.24
C ALA A 58 -3.78 -6.51 15.97
N THR A 59 -3.18 -5.51 16.62
CA THR A 59 -3.90 -4.52 17.44
C THR A 59 -4.22 -3.22 16.72
N HIS A 60 -3.46 -2.85 15.69
CA HIS A 60 -3.69 -1.61 14.95
C HIS A 60 -4.77 -1.75 13.89
N GLU A 61 -5.32 -0.61 13.50
CA GLU A 61 -6.25 -0.52 12.39
C GLU A 61 -5.62 -1.04 11.10
N ARG A 62 -6.43 -1.74 10.29
CA ARG A 62 -5.98 -2.23 8.98
C ARG A 62 -5.55 -1.06 8.11
N PHE A 63 -4.48 -1.28 7.35
CA PHE A 63 -3.99 -0.33 6.34
C PHE A 63 -5.12 0.02 5.35
N ARG A 64 -5.33 1.31 5.13
CA ARG A 64 -6.33 1.86 4.20
C ARG A 64 -5.73 3.03 3.45
N LEU A 65 -6.27 3.30 2.27
CA LEU A 65 -5.90 4.45 1.46
C LEU A 65 -7.13 5.37 1.37
N PRO A 66 -7.43 6.16 2.43
CA PRO A 66 -8.70 6.88 2.57
C PRO A 66 -8.97 7.91 1.45
N GLN A 67 -7.94 8.27 0.69
CA GLN A 67 -8.06 9.16 -0.46
C GLN A 67 -8.54 8.44 -1.73
N LEU A 68 -8.39 7.12 -1.76
CA LEU A 68 -8.66 6.23 -2.88
C LEU A 68 -9.84 5.30 -2.61
N ASP A 69 -10.17 5.06 -1.33
CA ASP A 69 -11.28 4.20 -0.88
C ASP A 69 -12.64 4.56 -1.53
N GLY A 70 -12.86 5.84 -1.90
CA GLY A 70 -14.10 6.29 -2.56
C GLY A 70 -14.11 6.18 -4.09
N HIS A 71 -12.96 5.88 -4.73
CA HIS A 71 -12.82 5.84 -6.19
C HIS A 71 -12.38 4.47 -6.72
N VAL A 72 -11.95 3.54 -5.84
CA VAL A 72 -11.50 2.20 -6.20
C VAL A 72 -11.99 1.20 -5.15
N ASP A 73 -12.77 0.20 -5.59
CA ASP A 73 -13.19 -0.90 -4.73
C ASP A 73 -12.04 -1.90 -4.58
N MET A 74 -11.38 -1.86 -3.41
CA MET A 74 -10.31 -2.79 -3.03
C MET A 74 -10.85 -4.16 -2.54
N GLY A 75 -12.16 -4.41 -2.62
CA GLY A 75 -12.81 -5.64 -2.16
C GLY A 75 -12.57 -6.88 -3.04
N GLY A 76 -12.11 -6.70 -4.28
CA GLY A 76 -12.00 -7.76 -5.29
C GLY A 76 -10.60 -8.36 -5.46
N GLY A 77 -10.09 -9.11 -4.50
CA GLY A 77 -8.95 -10.01 -4.69
C GLY A 77 -7.59 -9.35 -5.00
N ALA A 78 -6.61 -10.18 -5.36
CA ALA A 78 -5.19 -9.84 -5.40
C ALA A 78 -4.75 -8.85 -6.48
N MET A 79 -5.01 -7.57 -6.24
CA MET A 79 -4.51 -6.48 -7.05
C MET A 79 -3.19 -5.95 -6.48
N SER A 80 -2.09 -6.29 -7.15
CA SER A 80 -0.77 -5.72 -6.84
C SER A 80 -0.80 -4.20 -7.02
N ILE A 81 -0.08 -3.47 -6.16
CA ILE A 81 0.12 -2.02 -6.26
C ILE A 81 0.58 -1.61 -7.69
N SER A 82 1.36 -2.47 -8.35
CA SER A 82 1.78 -2.25 -9.73
C SER A 82 0.61 -2.22 -10.72
N ARG A 83 -0.43 -3.05 -10.53
CA ARG A 83 -1.61 -3.08 -11.39
C ARG A 83 -2.54 -1.89 -11.15
N TYR A 84 -2.62 -1.41 -9.90
CA TYR A 84 -3.29 -0.17 -9.52
C TYR A 84 -2.72 1.07 -10.25
N PHE A 85 -1.40 1.17 -10.39
CA PHE A 85 -0.79 2.26 -11.16
C PHE A 85 -0.89 2.08 -12.68
N THR A 86 -1.00 0.84 -13.18
CA THR A 86 -1.10 0.54 -14.62
C THR A 86 -2.52 0.66 -15.18
N GLU A 87 -3.57 0.47 -14.38
CA GLU A 87 -4.97 0.53 -14.86
C GLU A 87 -5.66 1.91 -14.68
N MET A 88 -5.08 2.83 -13.91
CA MET A 88 -5.61 4.20 -13.69
C MET A 88 -4.99 5.28 -14.60
N LEU A 89 -4.05 4.92 -15.47
CA LEU A 89 -3.45 5.77 -16.51
C LEU A 89 -3.76 5.16 -17.88
#